data_AF-A0AAV8A0Z8-F1
#
_entry.id   AF-A0AAV8A0Z8-F1
#
_cell.length_a   1.000
_cell.length_b   1.000
_cell.length_c   1.000
_cell.angle_alpha   90.00
_cell.angle_beta   90.00
_cell.angle_gamma   90.00
#
_symmetry.space_group_name_H-M   'P 1'
#
loop_
_entity.id
_entity.type
_entity.pdbx_description
1 polymer ?
#
loop_
_entity_poly.entity_id
_entity_poly.type
_entity_poly.pdbx_seq_one_letter_code
_entity_poly.pdbx_strand_id
1 'polypeptide(L)'
;MGDLNYRLGNISRTEVLEMIEKHELNSLIHFDQLKEQMKFGFVFNGFSEAKINFPPTYKFDPGTTKQYDTSEKKRTPAWTDRILWKSTKKDQVVPLIYTCYEDLVKSDHKPVIGFYKIFVEQINTERQYQFRNEIIKELDKTENESLPDASVSTNLLNFDSVQYNVPQNQTIILKNEGRGIVQFSFTPQLDKPIICPDWIEISPKSGFLIPSNSIEINFKILINNFTLENFDTDKDEIQLEEILILHLEYSKDHFIVVNLNYKKSCFGMSLNSLVKHKYPVLYNMKEKNQIIEKKNKENEKKNKKGKEKEEKEKEKEEKEKEKEKNENENEKIENKVMNNLYIPKELWNLINYLLYNCINYPGIFMQGGIPEENIQIRNILNTQMEFKFKGSPLSVAESLLEFLYSLKVSVIPPRYYKMCLLSVGSRDQCLDFIKTLPKIHQNVLIYIILFLKELLKHQDKNKIKIESLAYIFSNVLCGFPYKNEKILTNRGELIRRKNFLIILLK
;
A
#
# COMPACT_ATOMS: atom_id res chain seq x y z
N MET A 1 56.71 -14.87 52.79
CA MET A 1 56.51 -16.29 53.14
C MET A 1 57.48 -16.62 54.26
N GLY A 2 56.98 -17.06 55.41
CA GLY A 2 57.82 -17.46 56.55
C GLY A 2 58.46 -18.84 56.33
N ASP A 3 59.36 -19.21 57.23
CA ASP A 3 59.91 -20.57 57.29
C ASP A 3 58.77 -21.56 57.63
N LEU A 4 58.39 -22.41 56.67
CA LEU A 4 57.34 -23.43 56.83
C LEU A 4 57.87 -24.75 57.41
N ASN A 5 59.08 -24.74 57.95
CA ASN A 5 59.70 -25.89 58.61
C ASN A 5 59.09 -26.15 60.00
N TYR A 6 57.82 -26.58 60.03
CA TYR A 6 57.17 -27.04 61.25
C TYR A 6 57.99 -28.15 61.93
N ARG A 7 58.05 -28.08 63.26
CA ARG A 7 58.81 -28.99 64.12
C ARG A 7 57.85 -29.83 64.97
N LEU A 8 58.43 -30.75 65.73
CA LEU A 8 57.69 -31.42 66.81
C LEU A 8 57.69 -30.50 68.04
N GLY A 9 56.51 -30.22 68.58
CA GLY A 9 56.31 -29.42 69.78
C GLY A 9 56.20 -30.27 71.04
N ASN A 10 56.60 -29.74 72.20
CA ASN A 10 56.36 -30.35 73.51
C ASN A 10 56.90 -31.80 73.70
N ILE A 11 57.98 -32.16 73.00
CA ILE A 11 58.68 -33.45 73.14
C ILE A 11 60.19 -33.25 73.02
N SER A 12 60.98 -33.95 73.84
CA SER A 12 62.45 -33.84 73.80
C SER A 12 63.05 -34.63 72.63
N ARG A 13 64.24 -34.24 72.16
CA ARG A 13 64.94 -34.96 71.07
C ARG A 13 65.15 -36.44 71.40
N THR A 14 65.50 -36.76 72.64
CA THR A 14 65.75 -38.13 73.10
C THR A 14 64.49 -38.97 72.99
N GLU A 15 63.35 -38.46 73.45
CA GLU A 15 62.05 -39.15 73.33
C GLU A 15 61.64 -39.34 71.87
N VAL A 16 61.86 -38.32 71.01
CA VAL A 16 61.58 -38.44 69.57
C VAL A 16 62.38 -39.56 68.94
N LEU A 17 63.69 -39.66 69.22
CA LEU A 17 64.54 -40.72 68.68
C LEU A 17 64.13 -42.10 69.18
N GLU A 18 63.81 -42.24 70.48
CA GLU A 18 63.30 -43.49 71.05
C GLU A 18 61.98 -43.94 70.41
N MET A 19 61.05 -43.01 70.16
CA MET A 19 59.76 -43.31 69.51
C MET A 19 59.94 -43.71 68.04
N ILE A 20 60.91 -43.12 67.33
CA ILE A 20 61.26 -43.52 65.97
C ILE A 20 61.84 -44.94 65.97
N GLU A 21 62.76 -45.26 66.88
CA GLU A 21 63.34 -46.60 67.02
C GLU A 21 62.30 -47.68 67.38
N LYS A 22 61.31 -47.34 68.22
CA LYS A 22 60.19 -48.22 68.57
C LYS A 22 59.10 -48.29 67.49
N HIS A 23 59.25 -47.57 66.37
CA HIS A 23 58.26 -47.43 65.30
C HIS A 23 56.89 -46.88 65.78
N GLU A 24 56.87 -46.07 66.83
CA GLU A 24 55.67 -45.44 67.41
C GLU A 24 55.25 -44.16 66.66
N LEU A 25 55.27 -44.20 65.32
CA LEU A 25 55.04 -43.02 64.47
C LEU A 25 53.63 -42.42 64.60
N ASN A 26 52.62 -43.27 64.84
CA ASN A 26 51.25 -42.80 65.06
C ASN A 26 51.12 -41.97 66.36
N SER A 27 51.93 -42.25 67.38
CA SER A 27 51.95 -41.46 68.60
C SER A 27 52.77 -40.18 68.38
N LEU A 28 53.92 -40.30 67.71
CA LEU A 28 54.82 -39.19 67.43
C LEU A 28 54.17 -38.06 66.61
N ILE A 29 53.28 -38.40 65.66
CA ILE A 29 52.59 -37.41 64.82
C ILE A 29 51.66 -36.47 65.60
N HIS A 30 51.26 -36.83 66.83
CA HIS A 30 50.43 -35.95 67.68
C HIS A 30 51.19 -34.70 68.14
N PHE A 31 52.52 -34.75 68.13
CA PHE A 31 53.40 -33.62 68.45
C PHE A 31 53.73 -32.75 67.21
N ASP A 32 53.22 -33.10 66.02
CA ASP A 32 53.48 -32.35 64.78
C ASP A 32 52.76 -30.99 64.78
N GLN A 33 53.55 -29.91 64.80
CA GLN A 33 53.00 -28.55 64.84
C GLN A 33 52.11 -28.24 63.63
N LEU A 34 52.40 -28.76 62.43
CA LEU A 34 51.56 -28.49 61.27
C LEU A 34 50.19 -29.16 61.40
N LYS A 35 50.13 -30.44 61.80
CA LYS A 35 48.85 -31.13 62.07
C LYS A 35 48.03 -30.39 63.13
N GLU A 36 48.68 -29.91 64.18
CA GLU A 36 48.02 -29.13 65.23
C GLU A 36 47.44 -27.81 64.70
N GLN A 37 48.25 -27.02 63.99
CA GLN A 37 47.82 -25.72 63.45
C GLN A 37 46.73 -25.87 62.37
N MET A 38 46.78 -26.92 61.55
CA MET A 38 45.70 -27.27 60.61
C MET A 38 44.43 -27.72 61.34
N LYS A 39 44.55 -28.50 62.42
CA LYS A 39 43.42 -28.96 63.25
C LYS A 39 42.69 -27.79 63.91
N PHE A 40 43.42 -26.79 64.40
CA PHE A 40 42.83 -25.56 64.97
C PHE A 40 42.35 -24.56 63.91
N GLY A 41 42.56 -24.83 62.61
CA GLY A 41 42.13 -23.95 61.52
C GLY A 41 42.92 -22.65 61.40
N PHE A 42 44.12 -22.59 61.99
CA PHE A 42 44.99 -21.41 61.92
C PHE A 42 45.71 -21.31 60.56
N VAL A 43 45.93 -22.43 59.88
CA VAL A 43 46.64 -22.50 58.59
C VAL A 43 46.03 -23.55 57.65
N PHE A 44 46.22 -23.35 56.34
CA PHE A 44 45.79 -24.27 55.28
C PHE A 44 44.31 -24.72 55.36
N ASN A 45 43.40 -23.77 55.62
CA ASN A 45 41.97 -24.05 55.76
C ASN A 45 41.34 -24.72 54.52
N GLY A 46 40.71 -25.87 54.78
CA GLY A 46 40.11 -26.73 53.76
C GLY A 46 41.08 -27.62 52.99
N PHE A 47 42.38 -27.62 53.35
CA PHE A 47 43.32 -28.59 52.83
C PHE A 47 43.28 -29.89 53.65
N SER A 48 43.54 -30.99 52.98
CA SER A 48 43.67 -32.34 53.52
C SER A 48 45.07 -32.86 53.23
N GLU A 49 45.51 -33.81 54.06
CA GLU A 49 46.77 -34.50 53.91
C GLU A 49 46.57 -35.99 54.16
N ALA A 50 47.31 -36.81 53.43
CA ALA A 50 47.27 -38.26 53.60
C ALA A 50 47.88 -38.66 54.95
N LYS A 51 47.54 -39.87 55.40
CA LYS A 51 48.09 -40.41 56.64
C LYS A 51 49.59 -40.64 56.48
N ILE A 52 50.39 -40.03 57.34
CA ILE A 52 51.84 -40.21 57.38
C ILE A 52 52.14 -41.53 58.10
N ASN A 53 52.77 -42.46 57.41
CA ASN A 53 53.20 -43.77 57.95
C ASN A 53 54.72 -43.97 57.85
N PHE A 54 55.48 -42.91 57.59
CA PHE A 54 56.94 -42.92 57.41
C PHE A 54 57.61 -42.03 58.46
N PRO A 55 58.87 -42.32 58.84
CA PRO A 55 59.57 -41.56 59.88
C PRO A 55 59.82 -40.10 59.46
N PRO A 56 60.13 -39.20 60.42
CA PRO A 56 60.49 -37.83 60.11
C PRO A 56 61.58 -37.74 59.04
N THR A 57 61.35 -36.91 58.03
CA THR A 57 62.19 -36.82 56.83
C THR A 57 63.34 -35.82 56.94
N TYR A 58 63.41 -35.12 58.07
CA TYR A 58 64.41 -34.12 58.40
C TYR A 58 64.81 -34.29 59.87
N LYS A 59 66.01 -33.98 60.34
CA LYS A 59 67.23 -33.61 59.63
C LYS A 59 68.22 -34.77 59.71
N PHE A 60 68.63 -35.32 58.57
CA PHE A 60 69.60 -36.40 58.50
C PHE A 60 71.03 -35.86 58.33
N ASP A 61 72.01 -36.65 58.73
CA ASP A 61 73.39 -36.39 58.31
C ASP A 61 73.54 -36.79 56.83
N PRO A 62 74.05 -35.90 55.95
CA PRO A 62 74.26 -36.22 54.54
C PRO A 62 75.14 -37.47 54.39
N GLY A 63 74.75 -38.36 53.48
CA GLY A 63 75.40 -39.66 53.26
C GLY A 63 74.81 -40.81 54.08
N THR A 64 73.82 -40.56 54.93
CA THR A 64 73.23 -41.58 55.81
C THR A 64 71.74 -41.85 55.52
N THR A 65 71.28 -43.06 55.86
CA THR A 65 69.86 -43.45 55.79
C THR A 65 69.18 -43.51 57.15
N LYS A 66 69.96 -43.63 58.24
CA LYS A 66 69.43 -43.85 59.61
C LYS A 66 69.95 -42.86 60.66
N GLN A 67 70.92 -42.01 60.32
CA GLN A 67 71.53 -41.11 61.29
C GLN A 67 70.93 -39.70 61.17
N TYR A 68 70.27 -39.27 62.24
CA TYR A 68 69.74 -37.92 62.39
C TYR A 68 70.80 -36.97 62.96
N ASP A 69 70.73 -35.69 62.59
CA ASP A 69 71.68 -34.59 62.83
C ASP A 69 72.63 -34.79 64.04
N THR A 70 73.86 -35.25 63.79
CA THR A 70 74.90 -35.41 64.82
C THR A 70 75.74 -34.15 65.01
N SER A 71 75.49 -33.09 64.23
CA SER A 71 76.15 -31.80 64.38
C SER A 71 75.93 -31.19 65.77
N GLU A 72 76.74 -30.21 66.15
CA GLU A 72 76.64 -29.51 67.45
C GLU A 72 75.23 -28.98 67.75
N LYS A 73 74.47 -28.63 66.70
CA LYS A 73 73.11 -28.09 66.83
C LYS A 73 72.07 -29.15 67.20
N LYS A 74 72.35 -30.44 66.94
CA LYS A 74 71.48 -31.58 67.24
C LYS A 74 69.99 -31.28 67.02
N ARG A 75 69.58 -30.91 65.80
CA ARG A 75 68.17 -30.61 65.49
C ARG A 75 67.26 -31.83 65.60
N THR A 76 66.19 -31.71 66.38
CA THR A 76 65.17 -32.77 66.53
C THR A 76 64.57 -33.16 65.18
N PRO A 77 64.40 -34.46 64.89
CA PRO A 77 63.75 -34.90 63.67
C PRO A 77 62.32 -34.35 63.50
N ALA A 78 61.92 -33.98 62.28
CA ALA A 78 60.58 -33.44 61.96
C ALA A 78 60.15 -33.78 60.51
N TRP A 79 58.84 -33.67 60.23
CA TRP A 79 58.27 -33.77 58.88
C TRP A 79 58.13 -32.39 58.25
N THR A 80 59.16 -31.96 57.54
CA THR A 80 59.21 -30.63 56.90
C THR A 80 58.65 -30.61 55.49
N ASP A 81 58.69 -31.73 54.78
CA ASP A 81 58.21 -31.84 53.41
C ASP A 81 56.83 -32.51 53.41
N ARG A 82 55.81 -31.83 52.84
CA ARG A 82 54.39 -32.22 52.98
C ARG A 82 53.65 -32.01 51.67
N ILE A 83 52.70 -32.91 51.37
CA ILE A 83 51.82 -32.77 50.20
C ILE A 83 50.39 -32.58 50.70
N LEU A 84 49.86 -31.37 50.52
CA LEU A 84 48.49 -31.01 50.89
C LEU A 84 47.62 -30.83 49.64
N TRP A 85 46.35 -31.19 49.70
CA TRP A 85 45.38 -30.92 48.61
C TRP A 85 44.09 -30.30 49.15
N LYS A 86 43.39 -29.54 48.31
CA LYS A 86 42.06 -29.01 48.61
C LYS A 86 41.09 -29.48 47.54
N SER A 87 39.90 -29.91 47.95
CA SER A 87 38.86 -30.38 47.04
C SER A 87 37.49 -29.80 47.44
N THR A 88 36.64 -29.59 46.44
CA THR A 88 35.25 -29.13 46.63
C THR A 88 34.27 -30.29 46.83
N LYS A 89 34.66 -31.52 46.51
CA LYS A 89 33.82 -32.73 46.62
C LYS A 89 34.50 -33.77 47.49
N LYS A 90 33.74 -34.39 48.39
CA LYS A 90 34.23 -35.53 49.17
C LYS A 90 34.71 -36.63 48.21
N ASP A 91 35.88 -37.21 48.50
CA ASP A 91 36.50 -38.29 47.74
C ASP A 91 36.95 -37.95 46.30
N GLN A 92 37.00 -36.67 45.90
CA GLN A 92 37.53 -36.26 44.59
C GLN A 92 39.01 -36.59 44.42
N VAL A 93 39.78 -36.50 45.50
CA VAL A 93 41.21 -36.79 45.55
C VAL A 93 41.42 -37.91 46.56
N VAL A 94 41.81 -39.08 46.07
CA VAL A 94 42.05 -40.27 46.90
C VAL A 94 43.55 -40.55 46.93
N PRO A 95 44.22 -40.46 48.08
CA PRO A 95 45.62 -40.86 48.20
C PRO A 95 45.75 -42.37 48.02
N LEU A 96 46.59 -42.79 47.08
CA LEU A 96 46.95 -44.20 46.85
C LEU A 96 48.25 -44.56 47.57
N ILE A 97 49.26 -43.68 47.49
CA ILE A 97 50.56 -43.85 48.14
C ILE A 97 50.92 -42.52 48.77
N TYR A 98 51.40 -42.55 50.02
CA TYR A 98 52.02 -41.40 50.68
C TYR A 98 53.18 -41.89 51.55
N THR A 99 54.40 -41.71 51.06
CA THR A 99 55.62 -42.26 51.66
C THR A 99 56.80 -41.29 51.48
N CYS A 100 57.94 -41.59 52.08
CA CYS A 100 59.20 -40.94 51.74
C CYS A 100 60.14 -41.88 51.00
N TYR A 101 61.14 -41.31 50.32
CA TYR A 101 62.19 -42.06 49.64
C TYR A 101 63.49 -42.01 50.46
N GLU A 102 63.73 -43.05 51.26
CA GLU A 102 64.80 -43.09 52.28
C GLU A 102 66.21 -43.25 51.68
N ASP A 103 66.31 -43.92 50.52
CA ASP A 103 67.58 -44.29 49.87
C ASP A 103 68.32 -43.08 49.26
N LEU A 104 67.66 -41.92 49.15
CA LEU A 104 68.32 -40.70 48.70
C LEU A 104 69.08 -40.05 49.88
N VAL A 105 70.40 -40.18 49.86
CA VAL A 105 71.28 -39.74 50.97
C VAL A 105 72.04 -38.44 50.72
N LYS A 106 71.88 -37.81 49.55
CA LYS A 106 72.66 -36.62 49.17
C LYS A 106 72.28 -35.34 49.94
N SER A 107 71.12 -35.33 50.59
CA SER A 107 70.55 -34.19 51.32
C SER A 107 70.27 -34.57 52.78
N ASP A 108 70.16 -33.56 53.65
CA ASP A 108 69.65 -33.71 55.02
C ASP A 108 68.12 -33.87 55.09
N HIS A 109 67.45 -33.81 53.93
CA HIS A 109 66.04 -34.11 53.73
C HIS A 109 65.81 -35.41 52.94
N LYS A 110 64.76 -36.16 53.31
CA LYS A 110 64.21 -37.29 52.53
C LYS A 110 62.96 -36.84 51.77
N PRO A 111 62.92 -36.94 50.42
CA PRO A 111 61.76 -36.49 49.65
C PRO A 111 60.47 -37.23 50.01
N VAL A 112 59.36 -36.50 50.11
CA VAL A 112 58.03 -37.07 50.28
C VAL A 112 57.37 -37.26 48.92
N ILE A 113 56.81 -38.45 48.70
CA ILE A 113 56.18 -38.89 47.46
C ILE A 113 54.71 -39.20 47.74
N GLY A 114 53.83 -38.68 46.89
CA GLY A 114 52.40 -38.96 46.94
C GLY A 114 51.86 -39.36 45.57
N PHE A 115 51.18 -40.49 45.49
CA PHE A 115 50.37 -40.87 44.32
C PHE A 115 48.89 -40.73 44.67
N TYR A 116 48.14 -40.05 43.82
CA TYR A 116 46.74 -39.72 44.06
C TYR A 116 45.89 -40.11 42.85
N LYS A 117 44.71 -40.67 43.10
CA LYS A 117 43.65 -40.83 42.11
C LYS A 117 42.72 -39.61 42.19
N ILE A 118 42.53 -38.92 41.07
CA ILE A 118 41.70 -37.71 41.00
C ILE A 118 40.50 -37.98 40.08
N PHE A 119 39.30 -37.68 40.57
CA PHE A 119 38.08 -37.72 39.78
C PHE A 119 37.75 -36.33 39.23
N VAL A 120 37.62 -36.24 37.91
CA VAL A 120 37.27 -35.01 37.19
C VAL A 120 35.93 -35.20 36.48
N GLU A 121 35.11 -34.15 36.45
CA GLU A 121 33.90 -34.16 35.64
C GLU A 121 34.25 -33.88 34.18
N GLN A 122 33.72 -34.71 33.28
CA GLN A 122 33.90 -34.55 31.84
C GLN A 122 32.56 -34.34 31.18
N ILE A 123 32.49 -33.37 30.27
CA ILE A 123 31.30 -33.16 29.44
C ILE A 123 31.21 -34.34 28.46
N ASN A 124 30.04 -34.99 28.42
CA ASN A 124 29.72 -35.93 27.37
C ASN A 124 29.44 -35.15 26.08
N THR A 125 30.41 -35.12 25.17
CA THR A 125 30.38 -34.36 23.92
C THR A 125 29.26 -34.83 22.98
N GLU A 126 28.95 -36.13 22.96
CA GLU A 126 27.88 -36.70 22.13
C GLU A 126 26.50 -36.20 22.58
N ARG A 127 26.21 -36.27 23.90
CA ARG A 127 24.94 -35.76 24.46
C ARG A 127 24.80 -34.25 24.25
N GLN A 128 25.89 -33.49 24.40
CA GLN A 128 25.88 -32.06 24.14
C GLN A 128 25.55 -31.76 22.68
N TYR A 129 26.13 -32.51 21.73
CA TYR A 129 25.87 -32.35 20.31
C TYR A 129 24.41 -32.71 19.95
N GLN A 130 23.90 -33.83 20.47
CA GLN A 130 22.51 -34.25 20.28
C GLN A 130 21.52 -33.19 20.79
N PHE A 131 21.69 -32.74 22.04
CA PHE A 131 20.84 -31.72 22.63
C PHE A 131 20.91 -30.39 21.86
N ARG A 132 22.10 -29.96 21.44
CA ARG A 132 22.27 -28.76 20.62
C ARG A 132 21.50 -28.86 19.29
N ASN A 133 21.55 -30.02 18.63
CA ASN A 133 20.83 -30.23 17.38
C ASN A 133 19.30 -30.27 17.58
N GLU A 134 18.83 -30.79 18.71
CA GLU A 134 17.41 -30.74 19.07
C GLU A 134 16.94 -29.28 19.23
N ILE A 135 17.68 -28.46 19.98
CA ILE A 135 17.36 -27.04 20.17
C ILE A 135 17.39 -26.27 18.83
N ILE A 136 18.37 -26.52 17.97
CA ILE A 136 18.43 -25.88 16.64
C ILE A 136 17.19 -26.25 15.81
N LYS A 137 16.82 -27.54 15.78
CA LYS A 137 15.61 -27.99 15.06
C LYS A 137 14.34 -27.37 15.61
N GLU A 138 14.22 -27.21 16.93
CA GLU A 138 13.09 -26.51 17.52
C GLU A 138 13.07 -25.03 17.13
N LEU A 139 14.21 -24.33 17.16
CA LEU A 139 14.31 -22.94 16.71
C LEU A 139 13.91 -22.80 15.24
N ASP A 140 14.47 -23.61 14.35
CA ASP A 140 14.14 -23.62 12.92
C ASP A 140 12.64 -23.86 12.70
N LYS A 141 12.04 -24.79 13.45
CA LYS A 141 10.60 -25.06 13.39
C LYS A 141 9.80 -23.84 13.85
N THR A 142 10.21 -23.20 14.94
CA THR A 142 9.51 -22.04 15.50
C THR A 142 9.60 -20.82 14.58
N GLU A 143 10.76 -20.59 13.94
CA GLU A 143 10.94 -19.53 12.94
C GLU A 143 10.07 -19.76 11.71
N ASN A 144 10.04 -20.99 11.18
CA ASN A 144 9.19 -21.34 10.05
C ASN A 144 7.69 -21.22 10.38
N GLU A 145 7.26 -21.61 11.58
CA GLU A 145 5.88 -21.43 12.04
C GLU A 145 5.51 -19.96 12.29
N SER A 146 6.51 -19.09 12.45
CA SER A 146 6.34 -17.65 12.69
C SER A 146 6.39 -16.82 11.40
N LEU A 147 6.67 -17.44 10.25
CA LEU A 147 6.64 -16.75 8.96
C LEU A 147 5.23 -16.16 8.71
N PRO A 148 5.16 -14.89 8.28
CA PRO A 148 3.89 -14.25 7.97
C PRO A 148 3.21 -14.96 6.79
N ASP A 149 2.01 -15.48 7.03
CA ASP A 149 1.17 -16.08 6.00
C ASP A 149 -0.19 -15.40 6.01
N ALA A 150 -0.58 -14.86 4.86
CA ALA A 150 -1.88 -14.23 4.70
C ALA A 150 -2.49 -14.62 3.36
N SER A 151 -3.81 -14.82 3.40
CA SER A 151 -4.62 -15.15 2.24
C SER A 151 -5.50 -13.95 1.87
N VAL A 152 -5.79 -13.82 0.58
CA VAL A 152 -6.77 -12.87 0.06
C VAL A 152 -8.02 -13.62 -0.39
N SER A 153 -9.20 -13.03 -0.17
CA SER A 153 -10.48 -13.66 -0.52
C SER A 153 -10.66 -13.89 -2.03
N THR A 154 -10.08 -13.02 -2.85
CA THR A 154 -10.08 -13.14 -4.32
C THR A 154 -8.89 -12.39 -4.89
N ASN A 155 -8.33 -12.92 -5.98
CA ASN A 155 -7.30 -12.25 -6.79
C ASN A 155 -7.90 -11.52 -7.99
N LEU A 156 -9.22 -11.57 -8.17
CA LEU A 156 -9.91 -11.05 -9.34
C LEU A 156 -11.05 -10.12 -8.90
N LEU A 157 -11.02 -8.89 -9.41
CA LEU A 157 -12.06 -7.89 -9.26
C LEU A 157 -12.59 -7.52 -10.64
N ASN A 158 -13.88 -7.83 -10.90
CA ASN A 158 -14.52 -7.59 -12.18
C ASN A 158 -15.53 -6.45 -12.07
N PHE A 159 -15.31 -5.37 -12.82
CA PHE A 159 -16.18 -4.22 -12.91
C PHE A 159 -16.83 -4.16 -14.31
N ASP A 160 -17.93 -4.88 -14.48
CA ASP A 160 -18.51 -5.18 -15.81
C ASP A 160 -19.26 -4.01 -16.48
N SER A 161 -19.58 -2.95 -15.73
CA SER A 161 -20.44 -1.88 -16.22
C SER A 161 -20.12 -0.55 -15.56
N VAL A 162 -18.86 -0.12 -15.64
CA VAL A 162 -18.42 1.17 -15.10
C VAL A 162 -19.01 2.29 -15.94
N GLN A 163 -19.60 3.30 -15.29
CA GLN A 163 -20.20 4.46 -15.94
C GLN A 163 -19.38 5.72 -15.67
N TYR A 164 -19.50 6.70 -16.56
CA TYR A 164 -18.88 8.00 -16.38
C TYR A 164 -19.41 8.69 -15.11
N ASN A 165 -18.49 9.13 -14.26
CA ASN A 165 -18.71 9.86 -13.01
C ASN A 165 -19.71 9.17 -12.07
N VAL A 166 -19.61 7.84 -11.97
CA VAL A 166 -20.32 7.00 -10.99
C VAL A 166 -19.28 6.10 -10.31
N PRO A 167 -19.02 6.27 -9.00
CA PRO A 167 -18.07 5.44 -8.29
C PRO A 167 -18.60 4.00 -8.15
N GLN A 168 -17.73 3.02 -8.36
CA GLN A 168 -18.02 1.61 -8.10
C GLN A 168 -17.01 1.05 -7.12
N ASN A 169 -17.49 0.35 -6.09
CA ASN A 169 -16.66 -0.18 -5.03
C ASN A 169 -16.73 -1.70 -5.03
N GLN A 170 -15.58 -2.35 -4.88
CA GLN A 170 -15.47 -3.76 -4.50
C GLN A 170 -14.45 -3.89 -3.39
N THR A 171 -14.50 -4.98 -2.64
CA THR A 171 -13.61 -5.23 -1.52
C THR A 171 -12.99 -6.60 -1.62
N ILE A 172 -11.73 -6.72 -1.20
CA ILE A 172 -11.14 -8.02 -0.87
C ILE A 172 -10.90 -8.07 0.64
N ILE A 173 -10.89 -9.28 1.18
CA ILE A 173 -10.54 -9.53 2.57
C ILE A 173 -9.12 -10.10 2.58
N LEU A 174 -8.20 -9.41 3.24
CA LEU A 174 -6.87 -9.92 3.57
C LEU A 174 -6.93 -10.51 4.98
N LYS A 175 -6.65 -11.82 5.12
CA LYS A 175 -6.71 -12.54 6.39
C LYS A 175 -5.34 -13.10 6.75
N ASN A 176 -4.88 -12.84 7.97
CA ASN A 176 -3.64 -13.41 8.50
C ASN A 176 -3.92 -14.82 9.05
N GLU A 177 -3.42 -15.82 8.34
CA GLU A 177 -3.51 -17.24 8.71
C GLU A 177 -2.27 -17.71 9.50
N GLY A 178 -1.20 -16.91 9.48
CA GLY A 178 0.04 -17.17 10.20
C GLY A 178 -0.02 -16.83 11.69
N ARG A 179 1.06 -17.17 12.39
CA ARG A 179 1.26 -16.84 13.82
C ARG A 179 2.00 -15.53 14.06
N GLY A 180 2.65 -14.98 13.02
CA GLY A 180 3.35 -13.71 13.05
C GLY A 180 2.46 -12.52 12.65
N ILE A 181 2.90 -11.30 12.95
CA ILE A 181 2.26 -10.08 12.44
C ILE A 181 2.60 -9.94 10.96
N VAL A 182 1.59 -9.70 10.13
CA VAL A 182 1.76 -9.46 8.69
C VAL A 182 1.78 -7.96 8.44
N GLN A 183 2.85 -7.46 7.85
CA GLN A 183 2.90 -6.12 7.26
C GLN A 183 2.58 -6.21 5.77
N PHE A 184 1.61 -5.44 5.30
CA PHE A 184 1.23 -5.41 3.89
C PHE A 184 1.33 -4.01 3.30
N SER A 185 1.64 -3.93 2.02
CA SER A 185 1.61 -2.69 1.25
C SER A 185 1.38 -2.94 -0.23
N PHE A 186 0.71 -2.02 -0.91
CA PHE A 186 0.67 -2.02 -2.37
C PHE A 186 1.92 -1.36 -2.93
N THR A 187 2.62 -2.07 -3.81
CA THR A 187 3.89 -1.63 -4.39
C THR A 187 3.78 -1.41 -5.90
N PRO A 188 4.53 -0.45 -6.47
CA PRO A 188 4.61 -0.27 -7.91
C PRO A 188 5.19 -1.50 -8.63
N GLN A 189 4.80 -1.69 -9.90
CA GLN A 189 5.47 -2.64 -10.79
C GLN A 189 6.89 -2.12 -11.15
N LEU A 190 7.83 -3.01 -11.46
CA LEU A 190 9.21 -2.64 -11.78
C LEU A 190 9.32 -1.58 -12.90
N ASP A 191 8.41 -1.63 -13.86
CA ASP A 191 8.40 -0.74 -15.03
C ASP A 191 7.53 0.51 -14.87
N LYS A 192 6.76 0.63 -13.77
CA LYS A 192 5.81 1.73 -13.55
C LYS A 192 6.06 2.40 -12.20
N PRO A 193 6.29 3.72 -12.13
CA PRO A 193 6.54 4.41 -10.86
C PRO A 193 5.29 4.58 -9.98
N ILE A 194 4.10 4.22 -10.49
CA ILE A 194 2.82 4.36 -9.81
C ILE A 194 2.31 3.01 -9.31
N ILE A 195 1.71 3.01 -8.11
CA ILE A 195 1.11 1.81 -7.50
C ILE A 195 -0.10 1.33 -8.30
N CYS A 196 -0.97 2.27 -8.68
CA CYS A 196 -2.17 2.01 -9.44
C CYS A 196 -2.47 3.21 -10.35
N PRO A 197 -3.22 3.01 -11.45
CA PRO A 197 -3.73 4.10 -12.29
C PRO A 197 -4.66 5.04 -11.51
N ASP A 198 -4.77 6.28 -11.98
CA ASP A 198 -5.57 7.34 -11.34
C ASP A 198 -7.08 7.07 -11.28
N TRP A 199 -7.57 6.07 -12.03
CA TRP A 199 -8.97 5.63 -12.00
C TRP A 199 -9.26 4.58 -10.91
N ILE A 200 -8.24 4.09 -10.19
CA ILE A 200 -8.37 3.18 -9.04
C ILE A 200 -7.95 3.92 -7.77
N GLU A 201 -8.82 3.92 -6.77
CA GLU A 201 -8.54 4.33 -5.40
C GLU A 201 -8.55 3.09 -4.50
N ILE A 202 -7.44 2.82 -3.81
CA ILE A 202 -7.27 1.69 -2.89
C ILE A 202 -7.22 2.22 -1.46
N SER A 203 -8.00 1.63 -0.55
CA SER A 203 -8.00 1.98 0.87
C SER A 203 -8.26 0.77 1.77
N PRO A 204 -7.38 0.44 2.74
CA PRO A 204 -6.06 1.03 2.97
C PRO A 204 -5.01 0.54 1.96
N LYS A 205 -3.95 1.34 1.70
CA LYS A 205 -2.83 0.98 0.80
C LYS A 205 -1.72 0.19 1.50
N SER A 206 -1.66 0.27 2.82
CA SER A 206 -0.70 -0.45 3.65
C SER A 206 -1.23 -0.56 5.08
N GLY A 207 -0.67 -1.49 5.86
CA GLY A 207 -1.05 -1.67 7.24
C GLY A 207 -0.40 -2.89 7.89
N PHE A 208 -0.82 -3.14 9.12
CA PHE A 208 -0.41 -4.29 9.92
C PHE A 208 -1.63 -5.14 10.24
N LEU A 209 -1.45 -6.46 10.19
CA LEU A 209 -2.49 -7.43 10.48
C LEU A 209 -1.98 -8.44 11.50
N ILE A 210 -2.55 -8.40 12.70
CA ILE A 210 -2.22 -9.35 13.75
C ILE A 210 -2.76 -10.76 13.43
N PRO A 211 -2.20 -11.83 14.02
CA PRO A 211 -2.66 -13.21 13.79
C PRO A 211 -4.16 -13.37 13.98
N SER A 212 -4.80 -14.19 13.12
CA SER A 212 -6.23 -14.50 13.14
C SER A 212 -7.19 -13.34 12.85
N ASN A 213 -6.69 -12.14 12.56
CA ASN A 213 -7.51 -11.02 12.12
C ASN A 213 -7.60 -10.94 10.59
N SER A 214 -8.62 -10.23 10.13
CA SER A 214 -8.82 -9.87 8.73
C SER A 214 -9.06 -8.37 8.58
N ILE A 215 -8.66 -7.82 7.43
CA ILE A 215 -8.93 -6.44 7.04
C ILE A 215 -9.59 -6.40 5.68
N GLU A 216 -10.57 -5.51 5.53
CA GLU A 216 -11.21 -5.22 4.24
C GLU A 216 -10.40 -4.13 3.51
N ILE A 217 -9.99 -4.46 2.28
CA ILE A 217 -9.33 -3.50 1.38
C ILE A 217 -10.36 -3.13 0.31
N ASN A 218 -10.73 -1.85 0.28
CA ASN A 218 -11.68 -1.28 -0.65
C ASN A 218 -10.99 -0.78 -1.92
N PHE A 219 -11.55 -1.15 -3.06
CA PHE A 219 -11.19 -0.71 -4.40
C PHE A 219 -12.34 0.11 -4.94
N LYS A 220 -12.11 1.41 -5.08
CA LYS A 220 -13.07 2.35 -5.65
C LYS A 220 -12.60 2.77 -7.03
N ILE A 221 -13.43 2.47 -8.01
CA ILE A 221 -13.23 2.88 -9.40
C ILE A 221 -14.05 4.12 -9.68
N LEU A 222 -13.42 5.14 -10.24
CA LEU A 222 -14.11 6.35 -10.69
C LEU A 222 -13.52 6.84 -12.01
N ILE A 223 -14.33 6.81 -13.07
CA ILE A 223 -13.95 7.36 -14.37
C ILE A 223 -14.53 8.78 -14.49
N ASN A 224 -13.68 9.76 -14.72
CA ASN A 224 -14.05 11.16 -14.89
C ASN A 224 -13.18 11.82 -15.98
N ASN A 225 -13.32 13.14 -16.17
CA ASN A 225 -12.58 13.88 -17.21
C ASN A 225 -11.06 13.86 -17.07
N PHE A 226 -10.54 13.61 -15.88
CA PHE A 226 -9.10 13.55 -15.63
C PHE A 226 -8.56 12.17 -15.96
N THR A 227 -9.32 11.12 -15.68
CA THR A 227 -8.89 9.74 -15.94
C THR A 227 -9.08 9.33 -17.40
N LEU A 228 -10.04 9.95 -18.11
CA LEU A 228 -10.41 9.61 -19.49
C LEU A 228 -9.28 9.80 -20.52
N GLU A 229 -8.22 10.54 -20.20
CA GLU A 229 -7.04 10.66 -21.08
C GLU A 229 -6.37 9.29 -21.33
N ASN A 230 -6.48 8.37 -20.38
CA ASN A 230 -5.94 7.01 -20.46
C ASN A 230 -6.82 6.05 -21.29
N PHE A 231 -7.98 6.51 -21.78
CA PHE A 231 -8.97 5.68 -22.45
C PHE A 231 -9.03 6.02 -23.94
N ASP A 232 -8.95 4.98 -24.78
CA ASP A 232 -9.23 5.13 -26.21
C ASP A 232 -10.74 5.26 -26.44
N THR A 233 -11.22 6.50 -26.40
CA THR A 233 -12.64 6.83 -26.57
C THR A 233 -13.18 6.53 -27.96
N ASP A 234 -12.35 6.15 -28.93
CA ASP A 234 -12.80 5.84 -30.29
C ASP A 234 -13.25 4.38 -30.45
N LYS A 235 -12.88 3.49 -29.52
CA LYS A 235 -13.42 2.12 -29.44
C LYS A 235 -14.87 2.11 -28.96
N ASP A 236 -15.62 1.08 -29.37
CA ASP A 236 -17.02 0.89 -28.96
C ASP A 236 -17.13 0.28 -27.55
N GLU A 237 -16.21 -0.64 -27.21
CA GLU A 237 -16.04 -1.19 -25.86
C GLU A 237 -14.64 -0.87 -25.35
N ILE A 238 -14.55 -0.38 -24.11
CA ILE A 238 -13.28 -0.07 -23.47
C ILE A 238 -13.10 -1.02 -22.30
N GLN A 239 -12.33 -2.07 -22.55
CA GLN A 239 -11.91 -3.04 -21.56
C GLN A 239 -10.47 -2.72 -21.15
N LEU A 240 -10.25 -2.59 -19.85
CA LEU A 240 -8.93 -2.39 -19.26
C LEU A 240 -8.67 -3.49 -18.24
N GLU A 241 -7.41 -3.90 -18.17
CA GLU A 241 -6.90 -4.85 -17.20
C GLU A 241 -5.70 -4.19 -16.51
N GLU A 242 -5.67 -4.20 -15.19
CA GLU A 242 -4.54 -3.75 -14.39
C GLU A 242 -4.20 -4.77 -13.30
N ILE A 243 -2.92 -4.95 -13.04
CA ILE A 243 -2.43 -5.88 -12.02
C ILE A 243 -1.84 -5.08 -10.86
N LEU A 244 -2.43 -5.24 -9.68
CA LEU A 244 -1.98 -4.61 -8.46
C LEU A 244 -1.17 -5.61 -7.63
N ILE A 245 0.00 -5.19 -7.15
CA ILE A 245 0.87 -6.04 -6.34
C ILE A 245 0.63 -5.70 -4.86
N LEU A 246 0.04 -6.64 -4.14
CA LEU A 246 -0.05 -6.61 -2.69
C LEU A 246 1.16 -7.35 -2.12
N HIS A 247 2.16 -6.58 -1.68
CA HIS A 247 3.37 -7.09 -1.07
C HIS A 247 3.12 -7.40 0.40
N LEU A 248 3.61 -8.56 0.84
CA LEU A 248 3.63 -9.00 2.23
C LEU A 248 5.09 -9.15 2.67
N GLU A 249 5.48 -8.46 3.74
CA GLU A 249 6.86 -8.53 4.23
C GLU A 249 7.20 -9.96 4.67
N TYR A 250 8.33 -10.50 4.22
CA TYR A 250 8.77 -11.89 4.47
C TYR A 250 7.79 -12.99 4.00
N SER A 251 6.89 -12.68 3.07
CA SER A 251 5.95 -13.64 2.48
C SER A 251 5.90 -13.49 0.95
N LYS A 252 4.98 -14.20 0.30
CA LYS A 252 4.75 -14.11 -1.14
C LYS A 252 3.87 -12.91 -1.48
N ASP A 253 4.13 -12.32 -2.64
CA ASP A 253 3.28 -11.27 -3.20
C ASP A 253 1.96 -11.85 -3.71
N HIS A 254 0.88 -11.10 -3.50
CA HIS A 254 -0.43 -11.39 -4.08
C HIS A 254 -0.69 -10.45 -5.26
N PHE A 255 -1.01 -11.03 -6.41
CA PHE A 255 -1.33 -10.29 -7.63
C PHE A 255 -2.84 -10.20 -7.78
N ILE A 256 -3.37 -8.97 -7.67
CA ILE A 256 -4.80 -8.69 -7.77
C ILE A 256 -5.07 -8.11 -9.15
N VAL A 257 -5.80 -8.85 -9.97
CA VAL A 257 -6.23 -8.46 -11.31
C VAL A 257 -7.52 -7.66 -11.20
N VAL A 258 -7.50 -6.43 -11.72
CA VAL A 258 -8.66 -5.54 -11.82
C VAL A 258 -9.07 -5.46 -13.28
N ASN A 259 -10.20 -6.09 -13.59
CA ASN A 259 -10.85 -6.00 -14.88
C ASN A 259 -11.91 -4.90 -14.85
N LEU A 260 -11.86 -4.02 -15.84
CA LEU A 260 -12.77 -2.92 -15.98
C LEU A 260 -13.39 -2.91 -17.37
N ASN A 261 -14.71 -2.91 -17.43
CA ASN A 261 -15.49 -2.68 -18.64
C ASN A 261 -16.22 -1.34 -18.52
N TYR A 262 -15.72 -0.33 -19.24
CA TYR A 262 -16.29 1.01 -19.25
C TYR A 262 -17.35 1.16 -20.34
N LYS A 263 -18.56 1.55 -19.90
CA LYS A 263 -19.65 1.95 -20.80
C LYS A 263 -19.41 3.38 -21.26
N LYS A 264 -19.05 3.50 -22.53
CA LYS A 264 -18.84 4.78 -23.22
C LYS A 264 -19.98 5.75 -22.97
N SER A 265 -19.64 7.01 -22.72
CA SER A 265 -20.59 8.10 -22.46
C SER A 265 -20.36 9.22 -23.46
N CYS A 266 -21.42 9.99 -23.78
CA CYS A 266 -21.29 11.25 -24.50
C CYS A 266 -20.56 12.32 -23.68
N PHE A 267 -20.58 12.18 -22.35
CA PHE A 267 -19.75 12.96 -21.43
C PHE A 267 -18.30 12.49 -21.54
N GLY A 268 -17.35 13.42 -21.61
CA GLY A 268 -15.94 13.09 -21.87
C GLY A 268 -15.53 13.18 -23.35
N MET A 269 -16.48 13.24 -24.28
CA MET A 269 -16.19 13.23 -25.72
C MET A 269 -15.78 14.60 -26.26
N SER A 270 -15.11 14.61 -27.41
CA SER A 270 -14.84 15.85 -28.15
C SER A 270 -16.08 16.29 -28.93
N LEU A 271 -16.26 17.60 -29.14
CA LEU A 271 -17.33 18.13 -29.98
C LEU A 271 -17.30 17.50 -31.39
N ASN A 272 -16.11 17.32 -31.97
CA ASN A 272 -15.93 16.70 -33.28
C ASN A 272 -16.44 15.25 -33.32
N SER A 273 -16.21 14.48 -32.26
CA SER A 273 -16.70 13.11 -32.15
C SER A 273 -18.23 13.11 -32.01
N LEU A 274 -18.77 13.94 -31.13
CA LEU A 274 -20.21 14.02 -30.86
C LEU A 274 -21.04 14.33 -32.12
N VAL A 275 -20.59 15.29 -32.94
CA VAL A 275 -21.31 15.65 -34.17
C VAL A 275 -21.23 14.57 -35.25
N LYS A 276 -20.20 13.72 -35.24
CA LYS A 276 -20.12 12.55 -36.14
C LYS A 276 -21.13 11.46 -35.75
N HIS A 277 -21.52 11.38 -34.47
CA HIS A 277 -22.50 10.40 -34.00
C HIS A 277 -23.94 10.83 -34.37
N LYS A 278 -24.48 10.24 -35.43
CA LYS A 278 -25.89 10.43 -35.83
C LYS A 278 -26.91 9.83 -34.86
N TYR A 279 -26.49 8.85 -34.06
CA TYR A 279 -27.31 8.13 -33.08
C TYR A 279 -26.68 8.26 -31.68
N PRO A 280 -27.44 7.99 -30.60
CA PRO A 280 -26.88 7.94 -29.25
C PRO A 280 -25.63 7.05 -29.16
N VAL A 281 -24.72 7.38 -28.25
CA VAL A 281 -23.37 6.77 -28.22
C VAL A 281 -23.43 5.27 -27.94
N LEU A 282 -24.38 4.82 -27.11
CA LEU A 282 -24.64 3.42 -26.78
C LEU A 282 -25.91 2.89 -27.48
N TYR A 283 -26.25 3.42 -28.66
CA TYR A 283 -27.46 3.00 -29.37
C TYR A 283 -27.41 1.52 -29.78
N ASN A 284 -28.47 0.77 -29.48
CA ASN A 284 -28.51 -0.67 -29.70
C ASN A 284 -28.49 -1.01 -31.21
N MET A 285 -27.49 -1.76 -31.66
CA MET A 285 -27.33 -2.18 -33.06
C MET A 285 -28.52 -3.00 -33.59
N LYS A 286 -29.29 -3.68 -32.72
CA LYS A 286 -30.54 -4.37 -33.12
C LYS A 286 -31.61 -3.40 -33.63
N GLU A 287 -31.73 -2.23 -33.00
CA GLU A 287 -32.64 -1.17 -33.46
C GLU A 287 -32.09 -0.45 -34.70
N LYS A 288 -30.77 -0.29 -34.79
CA LYS A 288 -30.08 0.27 -35.97
C LYS A 288 -30.41 -0.53 -37.23
N ASN A 289 -30.39 -1.86 -37.15
CA ASN A 289 -30.74 -2.73 -38.28
C ASN A 289 -32.23 -2.67 -38.64
N GLN A 290 -33.13 -2.58 -37.66
CA GLN A 290 -34.57 -2.42 -37.91
C GLN A 290 -34.92 -1.06 -38.53
N ILE A 291 -34.24 0.03 -38.13
CA ILE A 291 -34.43 1.36 -38.71
C ILE A 291 -33.83 1.43 -40.12
N ILE A 292 -32.68 0.80 -40.36
CA ILE A 292 -32.09 0.68 -41.71
C ILE A 292 -33.03 -0.13 -42.61
N GLU A 293 -33.59 -1.24 -42.13
CA GLU A 293 -34.60 -2.01 -42.88
C GLU A 293 -35.89 -1.21 -43.13
N LYS A 294 -36.38 -0.44 -42.14
CA LYS A 294 -37.55 0.44 -42.32
C LYS A 294 -37.27 1.55 -43.34
N LYS A 295 -36.11 2.21 -43.29
CA LYS A 295 -35.70 3.23 -44.25
C LYS A 295 -35.48 2.65 -45.65
N ASN A 296 -34.95 1.43 -45.76
CA ASN A 296 -34.80 0.74 -47.04
C ASN A 296 -36.17 0.35 -47.61
N LYS A 297 -37.10 -0.16 -46.78
CA LYS A 297 -38.49 -0.45 -47.18
C LYS A 297 -39.26 0.83 -47.55
N GLU A 298 -39.01 1.96 -46.89
CA GLU A 298 -39.61 3.26 -47.25
C GLU A 298 -39.02 3.86 -48.53
N ASN A 299 -37.71 3.72 -48.76
CA ASN A 299 -37.06 4.14 -50.00
C ASN A 299 -37.48 3.25 -51.18
N GLU A 300 -37.68 1.95 -50.97
CA GLU A 300 -38.29 1.06 -51.97
C GLU A 300 -39.76 1.43 -52.25
N LYS A 301 -40.53 1.79 -51.22
CA LYS A 301 -41.91 2.29 -51.39
C LYS A 301 -41.97 3.65 -52.08
N LYS A 302 -41.00 4.54 -51.85
CA LYS A 302 -40.89 5.84 -52.56
C LYS A 302 -40.41 5.65 -54.00
N ASN A 303 -39.49 4.72 -54.27
CA ASN A 303 -39.06 4.36 -55.62
C ASN A 303 -40.14 3.61 -56.41
N LYS A 304 -41.03 2.85 -55.74
CA LYS A 304 -42.23 2.27 -56.35
C LYS A 304 -43.33 3.32 -56.60
N LYS A 305 -43.59 4.23 -55.65
CA LYS A 305 -44.55 5.34 -55.84
C LYS A 305 -44.10 6.41 -56.84
N GLY A 306 -42.79 6.54 -57.09
CA GLY A 306 -42.23 7.41 -58.12
C GLY A 306 -42.25 6.81 -59.52
N LYS A 307 -42.43 5.48 -59.66
CA LYS A 307 -42.54 4.78 -60.95
C LYS A 307 -43.98 4.48 -61.40
N GLU A 308 -44.97 4.80 -60.57
CA GLU A 308 -46.40 4.63 -60.90
C GLU A 308 -47.16 5.97 -61.02
N LYS A 309 -46.46 7.11 -61.09
CA LYS A 309 -47.05 8.45 -61.23
C LYS A 309 -46.49 9.28 -62.40
N GLU A 310 -45.97 8.62 -63.44
CA GLU A 310 -45.58 9.29 -64.69
C GLU A 310 -46.45 8.92 -65.91
N GLU A 311 -47.49 8.11 -65.75
CA GLU A 311 -48.49 7.90 -66.80
C GLU A 311 -49.91 7.89 -66.22
N LYS A 312 -50.45 9.11 -66.03
CA LYS A 312 -51.80 9.53 -66.44
C LYS A 312 -52.15 10.89 -65.82
N GLU A 313 -52.34 11.85 -66.72
CA GLU A 313 -53.25 13.01 -66.64
C GLU A 313 -52.91 14.04 -65.54
N LYS A 314 -52.34 15.23 -65.83
CA LYS A 314 -52.87 16.32 -66.68
C LYS A 314 -54.40 16.39 -66.68
N GLU A 315 -54.96 16.99 -65.63
CA GLU A 315 -55.88 18.16 -65.65
C GLU A 315 -56.73 18.23 -64.37
N LYS A 316 -57.01 19.48 -63.95
CA LYS A 316 -57.92 19.94 -62.86
C LYS A 316 -57.34 19.88 -61.44
N GLU A 317 -56.73 20.98 -61.00
CA GLU A 317 -57.36 22.17 -60.39
C GLU A 317 -57.49 22.06 -58.86
N GLU A 318 -56.73 22.93 -58.22
CA GLU A 318 -57.01 23.69 -57.00
C GLU A 318 -58.20 23.28 -56.10
N LYS A 319 -57.82 23.06 -54.83
CA LYS A 319 -58.47 23.44 -53.54
C LYS A 319 -58.70 22.24 -52.65
N GLU A 320 -57.73 22.00 -51.78
CA GLU A 320 -57.90 21.78 -50.33
C GLU A 320 -56.52 21.51 -49.71
N LYS A 321 -55.80 22.61 -49.47
CA LYS A 321 -54.97 22.78 -48.28
C LYS A 321 -55.96 22.78 -47.10
N GLU A 322 -55.70 22.22 -45.92
CA GLU A 322 -54.76 22.72 -44.91
C GLU A 322 -55.14 21.96 -43.62
N LYS A 323 -54.22 21.16 -43.03
CA LYS A 323 -54.11 20.95 -41.55
C LYS A 323 -53.10 19.88 -41.11
N GLU A 324 -52.56 19.02 -41.98
CA GLU A 324 -51.62 17.96 -41.57
C GLU A 324 -50.16 18.11 -42.08
N LYS A 325 -49.79 19.26 -42.65
CA LYS A 325 -48.42 19.48 -43.19
C LYS A 325 -47.45 20.21 -42.25
N ASN A 326 -47.91 20.83 -41.16
CA ASN A 326 -47.07 21.74 -40.38
C ASN A 326 -46.18 21.06 -39.33
N GLU A 327 -46.45 19.83 -38.89
CA GLU A 327 -45.59 19.15 -37.90
C GLU A 327 -44.41 18.41 -38.56
N ASN A 328 -44.65 17.80 -39.73
CA ASN A 328 -43.63 17.00 -40.45
C ASN A 328 -42.61 17.84 -41.27
N GLU A 329 -42.94 19.10 -41.61
CA GLU A 329 -42.00 20.00 -42.29
C GLU A 329 -41.07 20.71 -41.30
N ASN A 330 -41.57 21.07 -40.11
CA ASN A 330 -40.77 21.69 -39.06
C ASN A 330 -39.67 20.74 -38.54
N GLU A 331 -39.99 19.46 -38.26
CA GLU A 331 -38.96 18.48 -37.87
C GLU A 331 -37.90 18.24 -38.97
N LYS A 332 -38.29 18.28 -40.25
CA LYS A 332 -37.35 18.12 -41.37
C LYS A 332 -36.47 19.35 -41.56
N ILE A 333 -37.00 20.54 -41.34
CA ILE A 333 -36.25 21.80 -41.41
C ILE A 333 -35.30 21.89 -40.21
N GLU A 334 -35.76 21.59 -39.00
CA GLU A 334 -34.92 21.55 -37.79
C GLU A 334 -33.77 20.55 -37.94
N ASN A 335 -34.04 19.31 -38.38
CA ASN A 335 -32.98 18.32 -38.61
C ASN A 335 -31.99 18.72 -39.72
N LYS A 336 -32.44 19.49 -40.73
CA LYS A 336 -31.58 20.01 -41.80
C LYS A 336 -30.74 21.22 -41.35
N VAL A 337 -31.30 22.09 -40.51
CA VAL A 337 -30.60 23.22 -39.89
C VAL A 337 -29.58 22.72 -38.87
N MET A 338 -29.91 21.70 -38.09
CA MET A 338 -29.02 21.07 -37.09
C MET A 338 -27.82 20.37 -37.73
N ASN A 339 -28.03 19.63 -38.84
CA ASN A 339 -26.92 19.06 -39.60
C ASN A 339 -26.03 20.13 -40.25
N ASN A 340 -26.57 21.31 -40.57
CA ASN A 340 -25.81 22.42 -41.13
C ASN A 340 -25.06 23.25 -40.07
N LEU A 341 -25.51 23.24 -38.82
CA LEU A 341 -24.89 24.01 -37.72
C LEU A 341 -23.86 23.22 -36.90
N TYR A 342 -23.66 21.92 -37.17
CA TYR A 342 -22.68 21.09 -36.45
C TYR A 342 -22.81 21.19 -34.91
N ILE A 343 -24.04 21.18 -34.39
CA ILE A 343 -24.30 21.22 -32.94
C ILE A 343 -24.50 19.78 -32.45
N PRO A 344 -23.83 19.33 -31.38
CA PRO A 344 -24.09 18.03 -30.77
C PRO A 344 -25.57 17.87 -30.38
N LYS A 345 -26.19 16.77 -30.78
CA LYS A 345 -27.59 16.47 -30.47
C LYS A 345 -27.85 16.42 -28.95
N GLU A 346 -26.86 16.00 -28.17
CA GLU A 346 -26.93 15.93 -26.71
C GLU A 346 -27.04 17.33 -26.10
N LEU A 347 -26.23 18.27 -26.60
CA LEU A 347 -26.30 19.67 -26.21
C LEU A 347 -27.64 20.30 -26.59
N TRP A 348 -28.11 20.02 -27.81
CA TRP A 348 -29.41 20.48 -28.29
C TRP A 348 -30.54 19.94 -27.43
N ASN A 349 -30.56 18.64 -27.13
CA ASN A 349 -31.59 18.01 -26.30
C ASN A 349 -31.68 18.66 -24.91
N LEU A 350 -30.54 18.89 -24.26
CA LEU A 350 -30.49 19.54 -22.95
C LEU A 350 -30.99 20.99 -23.01
N ILE A 351 -30.47 21.79 -23.94
CA ILE A 351 -30.85 23.20 -24.08
C ILE A 351 -32.33 23.34 -24.47
N ASN A 352 -32.80 22.51 -25.40
CA ASN A 352 -34.18 22.52 -25.87
C ASN A 352 -35.15 22.18 -24.74
N TYR A 353 -34.84 21.15 -23.93
CA TYR A 353 -35.62 20.84 -22.73
C TYR A 353 -35.68 22.01 -21.75
N LEU A 354 -34.54 22.68 -21.51
CA LEU A 354 -34.48 23.83 -20.61
C LEU A 354 -35.28 25.03 -21.13
N LEU A 355 -35.27 25.28 -22.44
CA LEU A 355 -36.07 26.34 -23.04
C LEU A 355 -37.57 26.10 -22.87
N TYR A 356 -38.04 24.88 -23.15
CA TYR A 356 -39.48 24.57 -23.04
C TYR A 356 -39.97 24.48 -21.59
N ASN A 357 -39.18 23.94 -20.67
CA ASN A 357 -39.65 23.61 -19.32
C ASN A 357 -39.14 24.57 -18.23
N CYS A 358 -38.06 25.32 -18.47
CA CYS A 358 -37.29 25.94 -17.39
C CYS A 358 -37.10 27.45 -17.54
N ILE A 359 -37.54 28.07 -18.64
CA ILE A 359 -37.27 29.48 -18.95
C ILE A 359 -37.75 30.46 -17.85
N ASN A 360 -38.81 30.09 -17.13
CA ASN A 360 -39.39 30.86 -16.03
C ASN A 360 -39.04 30.30 -14.64
N TYR A 361 -38.23 29.25 -14.54
CA TYR A 361 -37.95 28.56 -13.28
C TYR A 361 -37.02 29.44 -12.39
N PRO A 362 -37.43 29.81 -11.16
CA PRO A 362 -36.64 30.70 -10.31
C PRO A 362 -35.29 30.09 -9.91
N GLY A 363 -34.20 30.82 -10.17
CA GLY A 363 -32.86 30.43 -9.74
C GLY A 363 -32.27 29.21 -10.46
N ILE A 364 -32.75 28.86 -11.66
CA ILE A 364 -32.13 27.82 -12.49
C ILE A 364 -30.63 28.11 -12.69
N PHE A 365 -29.78 27.07 -12.64
CA PHE A 365 -28.31 27.12 -12.55
C PHE A 365 -27.70 27.64 -11.24
N MET A 366 -28.48 28.21 -10.32
CA MET A 366 -27.98 28.63 -9.00
C MET A 366 -28.10 27.54 -7.93
N GLN A 367 -28.90 26.51 -8.21
CA GLN A 367 -29.14 25.36 -7.34
C GLN A 367 -28.67 24.09 -8.04
N GLY A 368 -28.13 23.16 -7.27
CA GLY A 368 -27.80 21.81 -7.75
C GLY A 368 -29.05 20.99 -8.03
N GLY A 369 -28.92 20.04 -8.93
CA GLY A 369 -29.91 19.01 -9.19
C GLY A 369 -29.77 17.84 -8.23
N ILE A 370 -30.53 16.78 -8.54
CA ILE A 370 -30.51 15.52 -7.80
C ILE A 370 -29.46 14.60 -8.44
N PRO A 371 -28.45 14.10 -7.70
CA PRO A 371 -27.38 13.28 -8.26
C PRO A 371 -27.87 12.03 -9.01
N GLU A 372 -28.91 11.36 -8.50
CA GLU A 372 -29.52 10.19 -9.14
C GLU A 372 -30.19 10.54 -10.46
N GLU A 373 -30.81 11.72 -10.55
CA GLU A 373 -31.41 12.21 -11.79
C GLU A 373 -30.34 12.56 -12.83
N ASN A 374 -29.19 13.09 -12.42
CA ASN A 374 -28.07 13.35 -13.34
C ASN A 374 -27.60 12.05 -14.00
N ILE A 375 -27.51 10.94 -13.24
CA ILE A 375 -27.19 9.62 -13.80
C ILE A 375 -28.25 9.19 -14.83
N GLN A 376 -29.54 9.38 -14.52
CA GLN A 376 -30.62 9.07 -15.46
C GLN A 376 -30.55 9.90 -16.74
N ILE A 377 -30.31 11.21 -16.63
CA ILE A 377 -30.14 12.12 -17.77
C ILE A 377 -28.98 11.68 -18.65
N ARG A 378 -27.81 11.36 -18.06
CA ARG A 378 -26.66 10.81 -18.79
C ARG A 378 -27.03 9.52 -19.53
N ASN A 379 -27.73 8.60 -18.87
CA ASN A 379 -28.16 7.34 -19.48
C ASN A 379 -29.14 7.56 -20.65
N ILE A 380 -30.08 8.50 -20.52
CA ILE A 380 -31.00 8.87 -21.61
C ILE A 380 -30.21 9.39 -22.81
N LEU A 381 -29.29 10.34 -22.60
CA LEU A 381 -28.45 10.91 -23.67
C LEU A 381 -27.56 9.87 -24.34
N ASN A 382 -27.09 8.87 -23.59
CA ASN A 382 -26.26 7.80 -24.11
C ASN A 382 -27.05 6.78 -24.94
N THR A 383 -28.32 6.54 -24.64
CA THR A 383 -29.06 5.37 -25.18
C THR A 383 -30.28 5.73 -26.04
N GLN A 384 -30.97 6.84 -25.77
CA GLN A 384 -32.27 7.15 -26.37
C GLN A 384 -32.17 8.18 -27.49
N MET A 385 -32.94 7.97 -28.56
CA MET A 385 -33.00 8.94 -29.68
C MET A 385 -33.72 10.23 -29.31
N GLU A 386 -34.79 10.12 -28.50
CA GLU A 386 -35.56 11.26 -28.02
C GLU A 386 -35.22 11.54 -26.56
N PHE A 387 -35.02 12.81 -26.24
CA PHE A 387 -34.77 13.22 -24.86
C PHE A 387 -36.10 13.42 -24.11
N LYS A 388 -36.54 12.37 -23.43
CA LYS A 388 -37.76 12.37 -22.60
C LYS A 388 -37.40 12.16 -21.14
N PHE A 389 -37.23 13.27 -20.42
CA PHE A 389 -36.97 13.26 -18.99
C PHE A 389 -38.18 13.79 -18.20
N LYS A 390 -38.50 13.16 -17.07
CA LYS A 390 -39.66 13.49 -16.21
C LYS A 390 -39.24 13.81 -14.77
N GLY A 391 -38.12 14.50 -14.60
CA GLY A 391 -37.61 14.90 -13.28
C GLY A 391 -37.36 16.40 -13.19
N SER A 392 -36.49 16.81 -12.25
CA SER A 392 -36.27 18.22 -11.95
C SER A 392 -35.59 18.98 -13.11
N PRO A 393 -36.11 20.16 -13.50
CA PRO A 393 -35.40 21.17 -14.26
C PRO A 393 -33.96 21.44 -13.80
N LEU A 394 -33.74 21.44 -12.48
CA LEU A 394 -32.44 21.73 -11.88
C LEU A 394 -31.39 20.67 -12.25
N SER A 395 -31.79 19.39 -12.30
CA SER A 395 -30.92 18.27 -12.71
C SER A 395 -30.53 18.35 -14.17
N VAL A 396 -31.43 18.79 -15.05
CA VAL A 396 -31.10 19.03 -16.47
C VAL A 396 -30.14 20.21 -16.63
N ALA A 397 -30.31 21.27 -15.84
CA ALA A 397 -29.41 22.42 -15.85
C ALA A 397 -28.01 22.05 -15.33
N GLU A 398 -27.93 21.27 -14.25
CA GLU A 398 -26.66 20.76 -13.74
C GLU A 398 -26.00 19.80 -14.74
N SER A 399 -26.76 18.89 -15.34
CA SER A 399 -26.28 17.97 -16.36
C SER A 399 -25.74 18.69 -17.60
N LEU A 400 -26.30 19.85 -17.96
CA LEU A 400 -25.74 20.72 -19.01
C LEU A 400 -24.38 21.29 -18.62
N LEU A 401 -24.23 21.79 -17.39
CA LEU A 401 -22.95 22.29 -16.91
C LEU A 401 -21.91 21.18 -16.84
N GLU A 402 -22.30 20.01 -16.33
CA GLU A 402 -21.45 18.82 -16.29
C GLU A 402 -21.04 18.37 -17.70
N PHE A 403 -21.98 18.36 -18.64
CA PHE A 403 -21.71 17.99 -20.04
C PHE A 403 -20.65 18.91 -20.65
N LEU A 404 -20.82 20.23 -20.52
CA LEU A 404 -19.86 21.22 -21.03
C LEU A 404 -18.50 21.13 -20.35
N TYR A 405 -18.49 20.94 -19.02
CA TYR A 405 -17.27 20.71 -18.26
C TYR A 405 -16.58 19.40 -18.66
N SER A 406 -17.35 18.41 -19.08
CA SER A 406 -16.86 17.09 -19.49
C SER A 406 -16.26 16.99 -20.87
N LEU A 407 -16.34 18.04 -21.69
CA LEU A 407 -15.77 17.97 -23.02
C LEU A 407 -14.25 17.71 -22.94
N LYS A 408 -13.78 16.78 -23.79
CA LYS A 408 -12.34 16.46 -23.91
C LYS A 408 -11.52 17.74 -24.10
N VAL A 409 -12.04 18.63 -24.96
CA VAL A 409 -11.58 20.00 -25.18
C VAL A 409 -12.76 20.94 -24.90
N SER A 410 -12.56 21.93 -24.04
CA SER A 410 -13.58 22.94 -23.70
C SER A 410 -14.09 23.69 -24.93
N VAL A 411 -15.28 24.29 -24.81
CA VAL A 411 -15.91 25.06 -25.91
C VAL A 411 -14.98 26.15 -26.43
N ILE A 412 -14.30 26.89 -25.56
CA ILE A 412 -13.13 27.69 -25.93
C ILE A 412 -11.89 26.84 -25.69
N PRO A 413 -11.19 26.36 -26.73
CA PRO A 413 -10.05 25.47 -26.53
C PRO A 413 -8.90 26.17 -25.79
N PRO A 414 -8.09 25.44 -24.99
CA PRO A 414 -6.95 25.99 -24.25
C PRO A 414 -6.01 26.86 -25.09
N ARG A 415 -5.77 26.50 -26.36
CA ARG A 415 -4.93 27.26 -27.30
C ARG A 415 -5.44 28.69 -27.56
N TYR A 416 -6.74 28.92 -27.47
CA TYR A 416 -7.39 30.22 -27.71
C TYR A 416 -7.68 30.99 -26.42
N TYR A 417 -7.36 30.41 -25.26
CA TYR A 417 -7.71 30.95 -23.95
C TYR A 417 -7.13 32.36 -23.72
N LYS A 418 -5.85 32.58 -24.03
CA LYS A 418 -5.21 33.91 -23.88
C LYS A 418 -5.86 34.96 -24.79
N MET A 419 -6.20 34.59 -26.03
CA MET A 419 -6.88 35.48 -26.97
C MET A 419 -8.27 35.89 -26.46
N CYS A 420 -9.01 34.94 -25.86
CA CYS A 420 -10.30 35.24 -25.23
C CYS A 420 -10.14 36.32 -24.14
N LEU A 421 -9.15 36.19 -23.24
CA LEU A 421 -8.93 37.17 -22.17
C LEU A 421 -8.55 38.56 -22.67
N LEU A 422 -7.88 38.66 -23.81
CA LEU A 422 -7.49 39.93 -24.43
C LEU A 422 -8.64 40.60 -25.19
N SER A 423 -9.65 39.85 -25.60
CA SER A 423 -10.79 40.35 -26.39
C SER A 423 -11.83 41.18 -25.59
N VAL A 424 -11.66 41.26 -24.26
CA VAL A 424 -12.62 41.86 -23.31
C VAL A 424 -12.70 43.39 -23.39
N GLY A 425 -11.95 44.03 -24.29
CA GLY A 425 -11.94 45.49 -24.44
C GLY A 425 -13.21 46.06 -25.08
N SER A 426 -13.85 45.35 -26.01
CA SER A 426 -15.10 45.78 -26.64
C SER A 426 -15.94 44.61 -27.17
N ARG A 427 -17.20 44.89 -27.52
CA ARG A 427 -18.08 43.90 -28.15
C ARG A 427 -17.54 43.43 -29.50
N ASP A 428 -17.02 44.34 -30.31
CA ASP A 428 -16.47 44.01 -31.63
C ASP A 428 -15.24 43.10 -31.50
N GLN A 429 -14.36 43.36 -30.54
CA GLN A 429 -13.22 42.51 -30.24
C GLN A 429 -13.64 41.10 -29.81
N CYS A 430 -14.67 40.98 -28.98
CA CYS A 430 -15.23 39.68 -28.59
C CYS A 430 -15.81 38.92 -29.79
N LEU A 431 -16.53 39.61 -30.68
CA LEU A 431 -17.10 39.01 -31.90
C LEU A 431 -16.00 38.60 -32.89
N ASP A 432 -14.96 39.40 -33.06
CA ASP A 432 -13.82 39.07 -33.90
C ASP A 432 -13.05 37.87 -33.35
N PHE A 433 -12.88 37.78 -32.03
CA PHE A 433 -12.34 36.58 -31.39
C PHE A 433 -13.18 35.33 -31.72
N ILE A 434 -14.51 35.40 -31.62
CA ILE A 434 -15.40 34.26 -31.94
C ILE A 434 -15.22 33.79 -33.38
N LYS A 435 -14.91 34.69 -34.33
CA LYS A 435 -14.62 34.33 -35.73
C LYS A 435 -13.31 33.55 -35.91
N THR A 436 -12.37 33.65 -34.96
CA THR A 436 -11.10 32.92 -35.00
C THR A 436 -11.20 31.46 -34.54
N LEU A 437 -12.30 31.08 -33.88
CA LEU A 437 -12.49 29.73 -33.36
C LEU A 437 -12.80 28.73 -34.48
N PRO A 438 -12.43 27.45 -34.32
CA PRO A 438 -12.87 26.40 -35.23
C PRO A 438 -14.39 26.36 -35.36
N LYS A 439 -14.91 26.05 -36.55
CA LYS A 439 -16.33 26.24 -36.88
C LYS A 439 -17.30 25.58 -35.89
N ILE A 440 -16.99 24.37 -35.45
CA ILE A 440 -17.80 23.64 -34.46
C ILE A 440 -17.83 24.31 -33.09
N HIS A 441 -16.66 24.76 -32.60
CA HIS A 441 -16.53 25.48 -31.34
C HIS A 441 -17.24 26.84 -31.40
N GLN A 442 -17.09 27.53 -32.53
CA GLN A 442 -17.81 28.78 -32.82
C GLN A 442 -19.33 28.58 -32.74
N ASN A 443 -19.87 27.58 -33.45
CA ASN A 443 -21.31 27.33 -33.50
C ASN A 443 -21.87 26.97 -32.12
N VAL A 444 -21.17 26.10 -31.38
CA VAL A 444 -21.55 25.72 -30.00
C VAL A 444 -21.52 26.93 -29.06
N LEU A 445 -20.48 27.76 -29.12
CA LEU A 445 -20.39 28.97 -28.29
C LEU A 445 -21.54 29.94 -28.59
N ILE A 446 -21.81 30.21 -29.87
CA ILE A 446 -22.90 31.10 -30.29
C ILE A 446 -24.25 30.52 -29.83
N TYR A 447 -24.47 29.22 -30.01
CA TYR A 447 -25.72 28.56 -29.61
C TYR A 447 -25.98 28.70 -28.11
N ILE A 448 -24.94 28.49 -27.28
CA ILE A 448 -25.04 28.67 -25.83
C ILE A 448 -25.30 30.15 -25.48
N ILE A 449 -24.62 31.10 -26.12
CA ILE A 449 -24.85 32.54 -25.89
C ILE A 449 -26.30 32.92 -26.22
N LEU A 450 -26.85 32.41 -27.33
CA LEU A 450 -28.25 32.66 -27.72
C LEU A 450 -29.23 32.10 -26.69
N PHE A 451 -29.01 30.88 -26.21
CA PHE A 451 -29.78 30.29 -25.13
C PHE A 451 -29.74 31.13 -23.85
N LEU A 452 -28.55 31.56 -23.43
CA LEU A 452 -28.39 32.40 -22.24
C LEU A 452 -29.08 33.76 -22.41
N LYS A 453 -29.02 34.36 -23.60
CA LYS A 453 -29.78 35.59 -23.90
C LYS A 453 -31.27 35.39 -23.78
N GLU A 454 -31.78 34.26 -24.25
CA GLU A 454 -33.21 33.93 -24.13
C GLU A 454 -33.62 33.80 -22.67
N LEU A 455 -32.83 33.14 -21.83
CA LEU A 455 -33.06 33.09 -20.37
C LEU A 455 -33.08 34.50 -19.74
N LEU A 456 -32.17 35.38 -20.16
CA LEU A 456 -32.10 36.75 -19.64
C LEU A 456 -33.29 37.64 -20.07
N LYS A 457 -34.08 37.25 -21.09
CA LYS A 457 -35.34 37.96 -21.39
C LYS A 457 -36.43 37.69 -20.35
N HIS A 458 -36.30 36.62 -19.56
CA HIS A 458 -37.29 36.18 -18.57
C HIS A 458 -36.86 36.46 -17.12
N GLN A 459 -35.94 37.41 -16.91
CA GLN A 459 -35.38 37.76 -15.59
C GLN A 459 -36.43 38.06 -14.52
N ASP A 460 -37.55 38.68 -14.91
CA ASP A 460 -38.63 39.01 -13.99
C ASP A 460 -39.24 37.78 -13.31
N LYS A 461 -39.23 36.63 -14.00
CA LYS A 461 -39.77 35.36 -13.52
C LYS A 461 -38.69 34.45 -12.94
N ASN A 462 -37.62 34.22 -13.70
CA ASN A 462 -36.57 33.29 -13.29
C ASN A 462 -35.57 33.88 -12.28
N LYS A 463 -35.60 35.20 -12.03
CA LYS A 463 -34.76 35.90 -11.05
C LYS A 463 -33.24 35.74 -11.26
N ILE A 464 -32.82 35.41 -12.48
CA ILE A 464 -31.41 35.21 -12.81
C ILE A 464 -30.74 36.56 -13.11
N LYS A 465 -29.51 36.77 -12.65
CA LYS A 465 -28.71 37.94 -13.00
C LYS A 465 -27.66 37.61 -14.06
N ILE A 466 -27.37 38.57 -14.93
CA ILE A 466 -26.35 38.43 -15.99
C ILE A 466 -24.97 38.10 -15.41
N GLU A 467 -24.61 38.69 -14.27
CA GLU A 467 -23.33 38.44 -13.60
C GLU A 467 -23.20 37.01 -13.10
N SER A 468 -24.31 36.44 -12.60
CA SER A 468 -24.37 35.08 -12.09
C SER A 468 -24.21 34.06 -13.21
N LEU A 469 -24.95 34.21 -14.32
CA LEU A 469 -24.81 33.32 -15.48
C LEU A 469 -23.42 33.43 -16.11
N ALA A 470 -22.92 34.65 -16.28
CA ALA A 470 -21.58 34.85 -16.82
C ALA A 470 -20.52 34.18 -15.94
N TYR A 471 -20.64 34.26 -14.62
CA TYR A 471 -19.71 33.58 -13.72
C TYR A 471 -19.76 32.05 -13.91
N ILE A 472 -20.96 31.46 -13.84
CA ILE A 472 -21.17 30.00 -13.93
C ILE A 472 -20.69 29.47 -15.29
N PHE A 473 -21.19 30.05 -16.38
CA PHE A 473 -20.88 29.57 -17.73
C PHE A 473 -19.44 29.86 -18.13
N SER A 474 -18.80 30.91 -17.59
CA SER A 474 -17.39 31.17 -17.90
C SER A 474 -16.47 30.04 -17.42
N ASN A 475 -16.85 29.33 -16.36
CA ASN A 475 -16.06 28.23 -15.81
C ASN A 475 -16.15 26.95 -16.63
N VAL A 476 -17.27 26.71 -17.33
CA VAL A 476 -17.45 25.50 -18.17
C VAL A 476 -17.12 25.76 -19.65
N LEU A 477 -17.23 27.01 -20.12
CA LEU A 477 -16.93 27.37 -21.51
C LEU A 477 -15.44 27.67 -21.73
N CYS A 478 -14.81 28.38 -20.80
CA CYS A 478 -13.38 28.69 -20.83
C CYS A 478 -12.64 27.62 -20.03
N GLY A 479 -12.25 26.52 -20.69
CA GLY A 479 -11.46 25.48 -20.05
C GLY A 479 -10.16 26.06 -19.50
N PHE A 480 -9.77 25.59 -18.31
CA PHE A 480 -8.46 25.93 -17.76
C PHE A 480 -7.38 25.40 -18.71
N PRO A 481 -6.30 26.17 -18.96
CA PRO A 481 -5.22 25.73 -19.84
C PRO A 481 -4.52 24.45 -19.36
N TYR A 482 -4.67 24.10 -18.08
CA TYR A 482 -4.11 22.91 -17.46
C TYR A 482 -5.16 22.27 -16.55
N LYS A 483 -5.75 21.14 -16.96
CA LYS A 483 -6.76 20.41 -16.17
C LYS A 483 -6.20 19.90 -14.82
N ASN A 484 -4.89 19.62 -14.76
CA ASN A 484 -4.23 19.00 -13.59
C ASN A 484 -3.53 19.99 -12.65
N GLU A 485 -3.52 21.27 -12.97
CA GLU A 485 -2.89 22.27 -12.13
C GLU A 485 -3.97 23.06 -11.39
N LYS A 486 -4.02 22.88 -10.07
CA LYS A 486 -4.50 23.90 -9.12
C LYS A 486 -3.61 25.15 -9.18
N ILE A 487 -3.25 25.64 -10.37
CA ILE A 487 -2.64 26.97 -10.48
C ILE A 487 -3.70 27.93 -9.98
N LEU A 488 -3.35 28.59 -8.87
CA LEU A 488 -3.90 29.83 -8.36
C LEU A 488 -4.43 30.66 -9.54
N THR A 489 -5.73 30.52 -9.82
CA THR A 489 -6.32 31.26 -10.91
C THR A 489 -6.22 32.71 -10.49
N ASN A 490 -5.40 33.48 -11.20
CA ASN A 490 -5.25 34.89 -10.89
C ASN A 490 -6.65 35.50 -10.91
N ARG A 491 -7.06 36.15 -9.81
CA ARG A 491 -8.40 36.78 -9.70
C ARG A 491 -8.70 37.66 -10.92
N GLY A 492 -7.67 38.29 -11.51
CA GLY A 492 -7.80 39.06 -12.74
C GLY A 492 -8.26 38.25 -13.96
N GLU A 493 -7.82 37.00 -14.12
CA GLU A 493 -8.28 36.15 -15.22
C GLU A 493 -9.74 35.74 -15.06
N LEU A 494 -10.16 35.33 -13.86
CA LEU A 494 -11.57 35.00 -13.58
C LEU A 494 -12.49 36.18 -13.89
N ILE A 495 -12.07 37.40 -13.52
CA ILE A 495 -12.81 38.63 -13.85
C ILE A 495 -12.90 38.82 -15.36
N ARG A 496 -11.79 38.64 -16.10
CA ARG A 496 -11.78 38.77 -17.56
C ARG A 496 -12.66 37.72 -18.25
N ARG A 497 -12.64 36.45 -17.82
CA ARG A 497 -13.53 35.39 -18.32
C ARG A 497 -15.00 35.76 -18.12
N LYS A 498 -15.35 36.23 -16.91
CA LYS A 498 -16.70 36.69 -16.60
C LYS A 498 -17.10 37.85 -17.50
N ASN A 499 -16.23 38.85 -17.64
CA ASN A 499 -16.50 40.05 -18.42
C ASN A 499 -16.66 39.74 -19.92
N PHE A 500 -15.91 38.78 -20.47
CA PHE A 500 -16.09 38.28 -21.84
C PHE A 500 -17.55 37.84 -22.08
N LEU A 501 -18.12 37.02 -21.19
CA LEU A 501 -19.51 36.61 -21.32
C LEU A 501 -20.49 37.76 -21.05
N ILE A 502 -20.23 38.64 -20.08
CA ILE A 502 -21.10 39.80 -19.83
C ILE A 502 -21.23 40.68 -21.09
N ILE A 503 -20.12 40.96 -21.79
CA ILE A 503 -20.11 41.77 -23.01
C ILE A 503 -20.93 41.12 -24.13
N LEU A 504 -20.86 39.79 -24.23
CA LEU A 504 -21.61 39.03 -25.24
C LEU A 504 -23.10 38.89 -24.90
N LEU A 505 -23.45 38.83 -23.62
CA LEU A 505 -24.81 38.68 -23.11
C LEU A 505 -25.59 40.00 -23.08
N LYS A 506 -24.91 41.13 -22.96
CA LYS A 506 -25.46 42.44 -23.33
C LYS A 506 -25.72 42.50 -24.84
#